data_AF-A0A0D1AIM3-F1
#
_entry.id   AF-A0A0D1AIM3-F1
#
_cell.length_a   1.000
_cell.length_b   1.000
_cell.length_c   1.000
_cell.angle_alpha   90.00
_cell.angle_beta   90.00
_cell.angle_gamma   90.00
#
_symmetry.space_group_name_H-M   'P 1'
#
loop_
_entity.id
_entity.type
_entity.pdbx_description
1 polymer ?
#
loop_
_entity_poly.entity_id
_entity_poly.type
_entity_poly.pdbx_seq_one_letter_code
_entity_poly.pdbx_strand_id
1 'polypeptide(L)'
;MKKSLRVMLLVLALVLIDQSIKIYIHNNFMDKEFYIFGSILGFKPIINIKYSYFNSFSNMGISLLAHIVLNIVILLLFIAIFDFIKERYTAHKIVYCLFVLVCAALICSLIDKVFWGGSLDFIFFKNFFIFDLKDVYISIFQIVAMLCVILNYKKLKSINEKTIYNDFKSYIRLRCFKN
;
A
#
# COMPACT_ATOMS: atom_id res chain seq x y z
N MET A 1 -18.99 6.50 -16.57
CA MET A 1 -18.54 5.50 -15.57
C MET A 1 -18.60 6.12 -14.18
N LYS A 2 -19.32 5.52 -13.21
CA LYS A 2 -19.38 6.04 -11.83
C LYS A 2 -17.95 6.17 -11.26
N LYS A 3 -17.65 7.26 -10.54
CA LYS A 3 -16.30 7.55 -10.02
C LYS A 3 -15.71 6.39 -9.18
N SER A 4 -16.56 5.69 -8.43
CA SER A 4 -16.19 4.49 -7.65
C SER A 4 -15.76 3.31 -8.52
N LEU A 5 -16.43 3.05 -9.65
CA LEU A 5 -16.02 2.00 -10.60
C LEU A 5 -14.65 2.29 -11.19
N ARG A 6 -14.33 3.55 -11.50
CA ARG A 6 -13.00 3.95 -11.99
C ARG A 6 -11.89 3.63 -10.97
N VAL A 7 -12.13 3.92 -9.69
CA VAL A 7 -11.18 3.62 -8.61
C VAL A 7 -10.93 2.13 -8.53
N MET A 8 -12.00 1.32 -8.52
CA MET A 8 -11.88 -0.13 -8.45
C MET A 8 -11.10 -0.71 -9.64
N LEU A 9 -11.37 -0.22 -10.85
CA LEU A 9 -10.64 -0.66 -12.05
C LEU A 9 -9.15 -0.28 -12.00
N LEU A 10 -8.80 0.88 -11.45
CA LEU A 10 -7.40 1.28 -11.30
C LEU A 10 -6.69 0.44 -10.24
N VAL A 11 -7.34 0.14 -9.11
CA VAL A 11 -6.80 -0.79 -8.10
C VAL A 11 -6.55 -2.16 -8.73
N LEU A 12 -7.56 -2.70 -9.43
CA LEU A 12 -7.44 -3.99 -10.10
C LEU A 12 -6.32 -4.00 -11.14
N ALA A 13 -6.19 -2.93 -11.94
CA ALA A 13 -5.14 -2.82 -12.94
C ALA A 13 -3.73 -2.86 -12.30
N LEU A 14 -3.50 -2.12 -11.22
CA LEU A 14 -2.21 -2.14 -10.52
C LEU A 14 -1.92 -3.50 -9.89
N VAL A 15 -2.92 -4.13 -9.28
CA VAL A 15 -2.79 -5.49 -8.72
C VAL A 15 -2.44 -6.50 -9.81
N LEU A 16 -3.13 -6.45 -10.96
CA LEU A 16 -2.84 -7.34 -12.07
C LEU A 16 -1.44 -7.13 -12.64
N ILE A 17 -0.97 -5.88 -12.73
CA ILE A 17 0.39 -5.57 -13.19
C ILE A 17 1.43 -6.20 -12.26
N ASP A 18 1.34 -5.95 -10.95
CA ASP A 18 2.27 -6.50 -9.96
C ASP A 18 2.28 -8.03 -9.98
N GLN A 19 1.10 -8.66 -9.91
CA GLN A 19 1.00 -10.11 -9.83
C GLN A 19 1.40 -10.80 -11.15
N SER A 20 1.09 -10.22 -12.31
CA SER A 20 1.50 -10.78 -13.61
C SER A 20 3.02 -10.74 -13.77
N ILE A 21 3.66 -9.64 -13.37
CA ILE A 21 5.13 -9.52 -13.38
C ILE A 21 5.75 -10.56 -12.46
N LYS A 22 5.21 -10.74 -11.25
CA LYS A 22 5.71 -11.73 -10.30
C LYS A 22 5.61 -13.15 -10.83
N ILE A 23 4.46 -13.53 -11.37
CA ILE A 23 4.25 -14.85 -11.98
C ILE A 23 5.25 -15.07 -13.13
N TYR A 24 5.44 -14.07 -13.99
CA TYR A 24 6.37 -14.16 -15.10
C TYR A 24 7.83 -14.32 -14.63
N ILE A 25 8.26 -13.54 -13.65
CA ILE A 25 9.61 -13.63 -13.07
C ILE A 25 9.82 -14.99 -12.40
N HIS A 26 8.86 -15.43 -11.58
CA HIS A 26 8.95 -16.70 -10.86
C HIS A 26 9.18 -17.88 -11.80
N ASN A 27 8.50 -17.88 -12.95
CA ASN A 27 8.56 -19.01 -13.88
C ASN A 27 9.77 -18.98 -14.83
N ASN A 28 10.41 -17.82 -15.04
CA ASN A 28 11.39 -17.66 -16.10
C ASN A 28 12.73 -17.03 -15.68
N PHE A 29 12.80 -16.36 -14.52
CA PHE A 29 13.92 -15.48 -14.18
C PHE A 29 14.45 -15.63 -12.75
N MET A 30 13.98 -16.60 -11.95
CA MET A 30 14.45 -16.80 -10.56
C MET A 30 15.96 -17.03 -10.44
N ASP A 31 16.59 -17.56 -11.49
CA ASP A 31 18.04 -17.84 -11.56
C ASP A 31 18.84 -16.70 -12.22
N LYS A 32 18.19 -15.59 -12.60
CA LYS A 32 18.83 -14.48 -13.32
C LYS A 32 19.10 -13.31 -12.38
N GLU A 33 20.34 -12.84 -12.40
CA GLU A 33 20.74 -11.59 -11.75
C GLU A 33 21.53 -10.75 -12.75
N PHE A 34 21.20 -9.47 -12.86
CA PHE A 34 21.96 -8.54 -13.69
C PHE A 34 21.81 -7.10 -13.19
N TYR A 35 22.77 -6.26 -13.51
CA TYR A 35 22.71 -4.84 -13.17
C TYR A 35 22.27 -4.00 -14.37
N ILE A 36 21.45 -2.99 -14.10
CA ILE A 36 20.91 -2.06 -15.11
C ILE A 36 21.74 -0.77 -15.12
N PHE A 37 22.05 -0.23 -13.93
CA PHE A 37 22.81 1.02 -13.80
C PHE A 37 24.01 0.84 -12.88
N GLY A 38 25.16 0.53 -13.49
CA GLY A 38 26.40 0.26 -12.76
C GLY A 38 26.21 -0.82 -11.72
N SER A 39 26.60 -0.57 -10.47
CA SER A 39 26.28 -1.46 -9.33
C SER A 39 25.11 -0.96 -8.48
N ILE A 40 24.42 0.12 -8.90
CA ILE A 40 23.45 0.84 -8.07
C ILE A 40 22.05 0.24 -8.20
N LEU A 41 21.61 -0.05 -9.42
CA LEU A 41 20.27 -0.58 -9.72
C LEU A 41 20.41 -1.86 -10.54
N GLY A 42 19.65 -2.88 -10.17
CA GLY A 42 19.67 -4.16 -10.88
C GLY A 42 18.40 -4.96 -10.70
N PHE A 43 18.43 -6.16 -11.25
CA PHE A 43 17.42 -7.20 -11.13
C PHE A 43 18.00 -8.35 -10.32
N LYS A 44 17.34 -8.69 -9.21
CA LYS A 44 17.73 -9.77 -8.30
C LYS A 44 16.48 -10.36 -7.65
N PRO A 45 15.85 -11.36 -8.26
CA PRO A 45 14.61 -11.94 -7.76
C PRO A 45 14.86 -12.79 -6.51
N ILE A 46 14.08 -12.58 -5.47
CA ILE A 46 14.16 -13.31 -4.20
C ILE A 46 12.77 -13.46 -3.58
N ILE A 47 12.48 -14.62 -2.99
CA ILE A 47 11.31 -14.79 -2.14
C ILE A 47 11.65 -14.31 -0.73
N ASN A 48 11.12 -13.14 -0.37
CA ASN A 48 11.27 -12.53 0.94
C ASN A 48 10.23 -13.08 1.93
N ILE A 49 10.71 -13.94 2.84
CA ILE A 49 9.92 -14.57 3.90
C ILE A 49 9.90 -13.75 5.21
N LYS A 50 10.48 -12.55 5.21
CA LYS A 50 10.42 -11.66 6.39
C LYS A 50 9.17 -10.77 6.39
N TYR A 51 8.33 -10.86 5.36
CA TYR A 51 6.97 -10.31 5.23
C TYR A 51 6.82 -8.78 5.21
N SER A 52 7.75 -8.06 5.84
CA SER A 52 7.89 -6.60 5.76
C SER A 52 9.33 -6.17 6.03
N TYR A 53 9.72 -5.01 5.49
CA TYR A 53 10.98 -4.36 5.81
C TYR A 53 11.15 -4.16 7.33
N PHE A 54 10.09 -3.70 8.01
CA PHE A 54 10.13 -3.45 9.45
C PHE A 54 10.44 -4.73 10.24
N ASN A 55 9.83 -5.87 9.90
CA ASN A 55 10.10 -7.13 10.57
C ASN A 55 11.53 -7.63 10.29
N SER A 56 12.04 -7.36 9.07
CA SER A 56 13.44 -7.65 8.72
C SER A 56 14.45 -6.80 9.47
N PHE A 57 14.18 -5.50 9.58
CA PHE A 57 15.06 -4.53 10.23
C PHE A 57 15.08 -4.66 11.75
N SER A 58 13.90 -4.85 12.36
CA SER A 58 13.75 -4.94 13.82
C SER A 58 14.02 -6.34 14.39
N ASN A 59 14.16 -7.35 13.53
CA ASN A 59 14.33 -8.75 13.91
C ASN A 59 13.27 -9.26 14.91
N MET A 60 12.04 -8.73 14.82
CA MET A 60 10.95 -9.04 15.76
C MET A 60 10.37 -10.45 15.61
N GLY A 61 10.63 -11.13 14.49
CA GLY A 61 10.12 -12.49 14.26
C GLY A 61 8.60 -12.57 14.18
N ILE A 62 7.93 -11.50 13.72
CA ILE A 62 6.47 -11.46 13.58
C ILE A 62 6.04 -12.51 12.55
N SER A 63 5.06 -13.32 12.93
CA SER A 63 4.60 -14.45 12.13
C SER A 63 3.83 -14.02 10.86
N LEU A 64 3.79 -14.91 9.87
CA LEU A 64 3.01 -14.73 8.64
C LEU A 64 1.54 -14.39 8.94
N LEU A 65 0.92 -15.13 9.86
CA LEU A 65 -0.47 -14.94 10.24
C LEU A 65 -0.71 -13.54 10.83
N ALA A 66 0.19 -13.08 11.71
CA ALA A 66 0.10 -11.73 12.27
C ALA A 66 0.19 -10.67 11.18
N HIS A 67 1.07 -10.86 10.18
CA HIS A 67 1.15 -9.96 9.04
C HIS A 67 -0.08 -9.97 8.13
N ILE A 68 -0.71 -11.13 7.92
CA ILE A 68 -1.98 -11.25 7.16
C ILE A 68 -3.09 -10.49 7.89
N VAL A 69 -3.27 -10.74 9.19
CA VAL A 69 -4.29 -10.08 10.00
C VAL A 69 -4.07 -8.57 10.01
N LEU A 70 -2.84 -8.12 10.25
CA LEU A 70 -2.50 -6.69 10.25
C LEU A 70 -2.82 -6.05 8.90
N ASN A 71 -2.49 -6.71 7.78
CA ASN A 71 -2.74 -6.18 6.44
C ASN A 71 -4.25 -6.05 6.17
N ILE A 72 -5.07 -7.03 6.55
CA ILE A 72 -6.53 -6.96 6.45
C ILE A 72 -7.08 -5.80 7.28
N VAL A 73 -6.64 -5.65 8.53
CA VAL A 73 -7.07 -4.56 9.41
C VAL A 73 -6.73 -3.19 8.81
N ILE A 74 -5.50 -3.03 8.31
CA ILE A 74 -5.06 -1.77 7.68
C ILE A 74 -5.88 -1.49 6.41
N LEU A 75 -6.15 -2.50 5.58
CA LEU A 75 -6.95 -2.34 4.37
C LEU A 75 -8.38 -1.89 4.69
N LEU A 76 -9.03 -2.54 5.66
CA LEU A 76 -10.38 -2.14 6.11
C LEU A 76 -10.40 -0.73 6.69
N LEU A 77 -9.38 -0.37 7.48
CA LEU A 77 -9.23 0.97 8.03
C LEU A 77 -9.09 2.02 6.92
N PHE A 78 -8.25 1.77 5.91
CA PHE A 78 -8.07 2.68 4.78
C PHE A 78 -9.35 2.86 3.96
N ILE A 79 -10.11 1.78 3.73
CA ILE A 79 -11.42 1.84 3.07
C ILE A 79 -12.39 2.70 3.89
N ALA A 80 -12.48 2.48 5.20
CA ALA A 80 -13.36 3.24 6.07
C ALA A 80 -12.99 4.73 6.12
N ILE A 81 -11.71 5.05 6.22
CA ILE A 81 -11.20 6.44 6.20
C ILE A 81 -11.51 7.10 4.85
N PHE A 82 -11.30 6.41 3.75
CA PHE A 82 -11.56 6.98 2.42
C PHE A 82 -13.05 7.24 2.19
N ASP A 83 -13.91 6.30 2.58
CA ASP A 83 -15.35 6.48 2.48
C ASP A 83 -15.83 7.63 3.36
N PHE A 84 -15.32 7.75 4.60
CA PHE A 84 -15.55 8.90 5.47
C PHE A 84 -15.14 10.21 4.80
N ILE A 85 -13.92 10.28 4.27
CA ILE A 85 -13.40 11.50 3.62
C ILE A 85 -14.28 11.90 2.44
N LYS A 86 -14.68 10.93 1.61
CA LYS A 86 -15.52 11.16 0.44
C LYS A 86 -16.93 11.63 0.79
N GLU A 87 -17.50 11.15 1.89
CA GLU A 87 -18.85 11.49 2.33
C GLU A 87 -18.90 12.85 3.04
N ARG A 88 -17.92 13.13 3.90
CA ARG A 88 -17.91 14.31 4.77
C ARG A 88 -17.14 15.49 4.20
N TYR A 89 -16.22 15.25 3.27
CA TYR A 89 -15.37 16.30 2.70
C TYR A 89 -15.29 16.20 1.17
N THR A 90 -14.93 17.31 0.54
CA THR A 90 -14.65 17.33 -0.90
C THR A 90 -13.32 16.66 -1.18
N ALA A 91 -13.35 15.37 -1.51
CA ALA A 91 -12.15 14.61 -1.84
C ALA A 91 -11.55 15.07 -3.19
N HIS A 92 -10.36 15.69 -3.13
CA HIS A 92 -9.57 16.08 -4.29
C HIS A 92 -9.05 14.85 -5.06
N LYS A 93 -8.74 15.02 -6.37
CA LYS A 93 -8.22 13.93 -7.23
C LYS A 93 -7.00 13.23 -6.63
N ILE A 94 -6.13 13.97 -5.93
CA ILE A 94 -4.95 13.42 -5.27
C ILE A 94 -5.32 12.36 -4.21
N VAL A 95 -6.39 12.57 -3.45
CA VAL A 95 -6.87 11.62 -2.43
C VAL A 95 -7.29 10.31 -3.08
N TYR A 96 -7.95 10.37 -4.24
CA TYR A 96 -8.31 9.16 -5.01
C TYR A 96 -7.08 8.43 -5.53
N CYS A 97 -6.06 9.15 -6.00
CA CYS A 97 -4.81 8.56 -6.46
C CYS A 97 -4.08 7.84 -5.31
N LEU A 98 -3.94 8.49 -4.16
CA LEU A 98 -3.34 7.93 -2.95
C LEU A 98 -4.09 6.69 -2.47
N PHE A 99 -5.43 6.75 -2.48
CA PHE A 99 -6.26 5.60 -2.11
C PHE A 99 -6.04 4.40 -3.04
N VAL A 100 -5.97 4.63 -4.36
CA VAL A 100 -5.70 3.57 -5.34
C VAL A 100 -4.34 2.91 -5.07
N LEU A 101 -3.29 3.70 -4.83
CA LEU A 101 -1.94 3.19 -4.55
C LEU A 101 -1.91 2.32 -3.30
N VAL A 102 -2.50 2.79 -2.20
CA VAL A 102 -2.52 2.05 -0.93
C VAL A 102 -3.34 0.77 -1.04
N CYS A 103 -4.54 0.83 -1.62
CA CYS A 103 -5.38 -0.36 -1.79
C CYS A 103 -4.69 -1.40 -2.68
N ALA A 104 -4.09 -0.98 -3.80
CA ALA A 104 -3.33 -1.89 -4.65
C ALA A 104 -2.16 -2.53 -3.87
N ALA A 105 -1.37 -1.73 -3.15
CA ALA A 105 -0.24 -2.24 -2.37
C ALA A 105 -0.66 -3.26 -1.29
N LEU A 106 -1.73 -2.97 -0.54
CA LEU A 106 -2.22 -3.84 0.52
C LEU A 106 -2.80 -5.15 -0.03
N ILE A 107 -3.53 -5.08 -1.16
CA ILE A 107 -4.07 -6.26 -1.84
C ILE A 107 -2.95 -7.12 -2.41
N CYS A 108 -1.97 -6.55 -3.13
CA CYS A 108 -0.77 -7.28 -3.58
C CYS A 108 -0.06 -7.94 -2.40
N SER A 109 0.18 -7.18 -1.33
CA SER A 109 0.84 -7.68 -0.11
C SER A 109 0.08 -8.82 0.57
N LEU A 110 -1.26 -8.87 0.43
CA LEU A 110 -2.10 -9.94 0.96
C LEU A 110 -2.04 -11.17 0.05
N ILE A 111 -2.11 -10.99 -1.27
CA ILE A 111 -1.95 -12.07 -2.26
C ILE A 111 -0.59 -12.75 -2.08
N ASP A 112 0.48 -11.96 -1.96
CA ASP A 112 1.83 -12.48 -1.75
C ASP A 112 1.88 -13.38 -0.50
N LYS A 113 1.36 -12.91 0.64
CA LYS A 113 1.38 -13.66 1.90
C LYS A 113 0.54 -14.95 1.84
N VAL A 114 -0.63 -14.88 1.21
CA VAL A 114 -1.58 -15.99 1.16
C VAL A 114 -1.14 -17.06 0.17
N PHE A 115 -0.64 -16.68 -1.00
CA PHE A 115 -0.34 -17.61 -2.09
C PHE A 115 1.14 -17.97 -2.21
N TRP A 116 2.05 -17.08 -1.81
CA TRP A 116 3.50 -17.26 -1.97
C TRP A 116 4.20 -17.58 -0.64
N GLY A 117 3.51 -17.44 0.51
CA GLY A 117 4.12 -17.60 1.83
C GLY A 117 5.26 -16.61 2.11
N GLY A 118 5.30 -15.50 1.37
CA GLY A 118 6.39 -14.53 1.32
C GLY A 118 6.06 -13.40 0.35
N SER A 119 7.07 -12.77 -0.23
CA SER A 119 6.94 -11.77 -1.29
C SER A 119 8.02 -11.98 -2.35
N LEU A 120 7.67 -12.00 -3.63
CA LEU A 120 8.67 -12.01 -4.68
C LEU A 120 9.15 -10.58 -4.94
N ASP A 121 10.32 -10.25 -4.40
CA ASP A 121 11.00 -8.97 -4.58
C ASP A 121 12.03 -9.12 -5.70
N PHE A 122 12.20 -8.12 -6.57
CA PHE A 122 13.03 -8.31 -7.77
C PHE A 122 13.83 -7.08 -8.23
N ILE A 123 13.50 -5.89 -7.72
CA ILE A 123 14.23 -4.66 -8.02
C ILE A 123 15.33 -4.48 -6.97
N PHE A 124 16.58 -4.67 -7.37
CA PHE A 124 17.73 -4.47 -6.50
C PHE A 124 18.17 -3.01 -6.50
N PHE A 125 18.33 -2.44 -5.30
CA PHE A 125 18.96 -1.14 -5.11
C PHE A 125 20.10 -1.23 -4.09
N LYS A 126 21.29 -0.78 -4.50
CA LYS A 126 22.53 -0.91 -3.73
C LYS A 126 22.40 -0.26 -2.35
N ASN A 127 22.88 -0.97 -1.33
CA ASN A 127 22.90 -0.56 0.07
C ASN A 127 21.50 -0.30 0.69
N PHE A 128 20.42 -0.71 0.03
CA PHE A 128 19.06 -0.50 0.52
C PHE A 128 18.36 -1.83 0.76
N PHE A 129 17.44 -2.22 -0.12
CA PHE A 129 16.83 -3.54 -0.12
C PHE A 129 16.37 -3.89 -1.54
N ILE A 130 16.01 -5.16 -1.72
CA ILE A 130 15.33 -5.63 -2.93
C ILE A 130 13.85 -5.45 -2.70
N PHE A 131 13.14 -4.88 -3.67
CA PHE A 131 11.72 -4.54 -3.55
C PHE A 131 10.93 -4.91 -4.80
N ASP A 132 9.60 -4.80 -4.71
CA ASP A 132 8.66 -5.06 -5.79
C ASP A 132 7.79 -3.81 -6.11
N LEU A 133 6.74 -3.97 -6.92
CA LEU A 133 5.90 -2.83 -7.30
C LEU A 133 4.99 -2.36 -6.16
N LYS A 134 4.51 -3.23 -5.28
CA LYS A 134 3.69 -2.78 -4.13
C LYS A 134 4.51 -1.89 -3.18
N ASP A 135 5.81 -2.14 -3.05
CA ASP A 135 6.72 -1.29 -2.26
C ASP A 135 6.90 0.09 -2.91
N VAL A 136 6.92 0.15 -4.25
CA VAL A 136 6.90 1.42 -4.99
C VAL A 136 5.57 2.15 -4.79
N TYR A 137 4.44 1.45 -4.84
CA TYR A 137 3.11 2.05 -4.65
C TYR A 137 2.99 2.70 -3.26
N ILE A 138 3.41 2.01 -2.21
CA ILE A 138 3.36 2.55 -0.84
C ILE A 138 4.37 3.68 -0.64
N SER A 139 5.56 3.61 -1.26
CA SER A 139 6.58 4.67 -1.19
C SER A 139 6.10 5.97 -1.84
N ILE A 140 5.50 5.88 -3.04
CA ILE A 140 4.90 7.05 -3.71
C ILE A 140 3.78 7.64 -2.84
N PHE A 141 2.92 6.80 -2.27
CA PHE A 141 1.88 7.25 -1.35
C PHE A 141 2.48 8.04 -0.17
N GLN A 142 3.50 7.50 0.50
CA GLN A 142 4.14 8.13 1.66
C GLN A 142 4.75 9.50 1.31
N ILE A 143 5.51 9.57 0.22
CA ILE A 143 6.16 10.81 -0.23
C ILE A 143 5.11 11.88 -0.55
N VAL A 144 4.09 11.53 -1.35
CA VAL A 144 3.06 12.49 -1.74
C VAL A 144 2.18 12.90 -0.56
N ALA A 145 1.84 11.97 0.35
CA ALA A 145 1.10 12.28 1.57
C ALA A 145 1.90 13.25 2.47
N MET A 146 3.20 13.02 2.65
CA MET A 146 4.08 13.89 3.41
C MET A 146 4.19 15.29 2.80
N LEU A 147 4.34 15.37 1.47
CA LEU A 147 4.32 16.65 0.75
C LEU A 147 2.99 17.39 0.94
N CYS A 148 1.86 16.68 0.88
CA CYS A 148 0.55 17.29 1.15
C CYS A 148 0.47 17.87 2.57
N VAL A 149 1.03 17.16 3.57
CA VAL A 149 1.08 17.65 4.96
C VAL A 149 1.96 18.89 5.08
N ILE A 150 3.17 18.87 4.53
CA ILE A 150 4.13 19.98 4.61
C ILE A 150 3.56 21.24 3.93
N LEU A 151 3.05 21.10 2.70
CA LEU A 151 2.53 22.23 1.93
C LEU A 151 1.25 22.83 2.53
N ASN A 152 0.47 22.04 3.28
CA ASN A 152 -0.78 22.49 3.91
C ASN A 152 -0.68 22.65 5.42
N TYR A 153 0.53 22.68 5.99
CA TYR A 153 0.75 22.65 7.44
C TYR A 153 -0.02 23.73 8.22
N LYS A 154 -0.03 24.98 7.74
CA LYS A 154 -0.78 26.08 8.39
C LYS A 154 -2.29 25.80 8.43
N LYS A 155 -2.83 25.26 7.33
CA LYS A 155 -4.26 24.87 7.25
C LYS A 155 -4.54 23.70 8.17
N LEU A 156 -3.70 22.66 8.17
CA LEU A 156 -3.82 21.51 9.06
C LEU A 156 -3.78 21.92 10.54
N LYS A 157 -2.90 22.84 10.93
CA LYS A 157 -2.81 23.35 12.31
C LYS A 157 -4.09 24.09 12.76
N SER A 158 -4.85 24.65 11.82
CA SER A 158 -6.14 25.32 12.13
C SER A 158 -7.31 24.34 12.27
N ILE A 159 -7.13 23.06 11.92
CA ILE A 159 -8.17 22.05 12.01
C ILE A 159 -8.32 21.62 13.47
N ASN A 160 -9.57 21.58 13.95
CA ASN A 160 -9.89 21.02 15.25
C ASN A 160 -9.97 19.49 15.18
N GLU A 161 -8.96 18.82 15.73
CA GLU A 161 -8.87 17.35 15.79
C GLU A 161 -10.08 16.71 16.48
N LYS A 162 -10.61 17.34 17.54
CA LYS A 162 -11.81 16.83 18.24
C LYS A 162 -13.02 16.82 17.33
N THR A 163 -13.15 17.81 16.45
CA THR A 163 -14.24 17.88 15.47
C THR A 163 -14.12 16.72 14.47
N ILE A 164 -12.93 16.51 13.88
CA ILE A 164 -12.71 15.38 12.95
C ILE A 164 -12.99 14.04 13.63
N TYR A 165 -12.50 13.85 14.86
CA TYR A 165 -12.72 12.62 15.61
C TYR A 165 -14.23 12.37 15.84
N ASN A 166 -14.96 13.39 16.27
CA ASN A 166 -16.40 13.29 16.49
C ASN A 166 -17.17 13.01 15.19
N ASP A 167 -16.77 13.63 14.08
CA ASP A 167 -17.34 13.39 12.76
C ASP A 167 -17.11 11.95 12.32
N PHE A 168 -15.88 11.44 12.48
CA PHE A 168 -15.53 10.05 12.15
C PHE A 168 -16.30 9.06 13.02
N LYS A 169 -16.36 9.28 14.33
CA LYS A 169 -17.13 8.46 15.26
C LYS A 169 -18.62 8.44 14.91
N SER A 170 -19.19 9.60 14.59
CA SER A 170 -20.58 9.72 14.15
C SER A 170 -20.84 8.96 12.85
N TYR A 171 -19.94 9.10 11.87
CA TYR A 171 -19.99 8.37 10.61
C TYR A 171 -19.96 6.85 10.81
N ILE A 172 -19.02 6.32 11.60
CA ILE A 172 -18.96 4.88 11.91
C ILE A 172 -20.24 4.43 12.62
N ARG A 173 -20.75 5.22 13.58
CA ARG A 173 -21.98 4.88 14.30
C ARG A 173 -23.18 4.76 13.35
N LEU A 174 -23.34 5.71 12.43
CA LEU A 174 -24.42 5.72 11.44
C LEU A 174 -24.33 4.54 10.47
N ARG A 175 -23.13 4.11 10.10
CA ARG A 175 -22.94 3.07 9.09
C ARG A 175 -22.92 1.65 9.63
N CYS A 176 -22.50 1.46 10.88
CA CYS A 176 -22.40 0.14 11.52
C CYS A 176 -23.59 -0.19 12.44
N PHE A 177 -24.29 0.80 12.99
CA PHE A 177 -25.31 0.58 14.03
C PHE A 177 -26.70 1.14 13.71
N LYS A 178 -26.90 1.66 12.48
CA LYS A 178 -28.22 2.05 11.98
C LYS A 178 -28.65 1.07 10.90
N ASN A 179 -29.01 -0.13 11.34
CA ASN A 179 -30.01 -0.99 10.72
C ASN A 179 -31.23 -1.00 11.65
#